data_AF-A0A7V9ZEA8-F1
#
_entry.id   AF-A0A7V9ZEA8-F1
#
_cell.length_a   1.000
_cell.length_b   1.000
_cell.length_c   1.000
_cell.angle_alpha   90.00
_cell.angle_beta   90.00
_cell.angle_gamma   90.00
#
_symmetry.space_group_name_H-M   'P 1'
#
loop_
_entity.id
_entity.type
_entity.pdbx_description
1 polymer ?
#
loop_
_entity_poly.entity_id
_entity_poly.type
_entity_poly.pdbx_seq_one_letter_code
_entity_poly.pdbx_strand_id
1 'polypeptide(L)' 'MHIGSRIAGMASAGEVLVSGTVADLVHGSGIDFEDRGEHDLKGVPGRWRVLAVVNA' A
#
# COMPACT_ATOMS: atom_id res chain seq x y z
N MET A 1 -2.29 16.68 -2.61
CA MET A 1 -1.82 15.54 -1.78
C MET A 1 -2.62 14.31 -2.20
N HIS A 2 -2.02 13.30 -2.83
CA HIS A 2 -2.74 12.14 -3.36
C HIS A 2 -1.93 10.84 -3.22
N ILE A 3 -1.63 10.43 -1.97
CA ILE A 3 -0.87 9.21 -1.69
C ILE A 3 -1.52 7.99 -2.34
N GLY A 4 -2.84 7.82 -2.17
CA GLY A 4 -3.58 6.72 -2.78
C GLY A 4 -3.46 6.65 -4.30
N SER A 5 -3.45 7.80 -5.00
CA SER A 5 -3.24 7.82 -6.46
C SER A 5 -1.83 7.36 -6.85
N ARG A 6 -0.81 7.66 -6.04
CA ARG A 6 0.56 7.19 -6.29
C ARG A 6 0.70 5.70 -6.06
N ILE A 7 0.10 5.21 -4.98
CA ILE A 7 0.06 3.77 -4.67
C ILE A 7 -0.70 3.00 -5.76
N ALA A 8 -1.87 3.47 -6.17
CA ALA A 8 -2.63 2.86 -7.25
C ALA A 8 -1.85 2.84 -8.58
N GLY A 9 -1.07 3.88 -8.87
CA GLY A 9 -0.24 3.93 -10.08
C GLY A 9 0.94 2.94 -10.11
N MET A 10 1.29 2.32 -8.98
CA MET A 10 2.33 1.29 -8.89
C MET A 10 1.77 -0.13 -9.06
N ALA A 11 0.44 -0.30 -8.97
CA ALA A 11 -0.20 -1.59 -8.99
C ALA A 11 -0.21 -2.20 -10.40
N SER A 12 0.00 -3.51 -10.47
CA SER A 12 -0.25 -4.32 -11.66
C SER A 12 -1.76 -4.48 -11.91
N ALA A 13 -2.14 -4.97 -13.09
CA ALA A 13 -3.53 -5.25 -13.39
C ALA A 13 -4.11 -6.31 -12.42
N GLY A 14 -5.22 -5.98 -11.76
CA GLY A 14 -5.86 -6.85 -10.76
C GLY A 14 -5.19 -6.83 -9.38
N GLU A 15 -4.11 -6.09 -9.21
CA GLU A 15 -3.42 -5.97 -7.94
C GLU A 15 -4.01 -4.85 -7.06
N VAL A 16 -4.17 -5.15 -5.78
CA VAL A 16 -4.62 -4.17 -4.78
C VAL A 16 -3.44 -3.83 -3.87
N LEU A 17 -2.98 -2.58 -3.95
CA LEU A 17 -1.94 -2.05 -3.09
C LEU A 17 -2.51 -1.11 -2.03
N VAL A 18 -1.94 -1.16 -0.82
CA VAL A 18 -2.31 -0.31 0.30
C VAL A 18 -1.07 0.34 0.92
N SER A 19 -1.26 1.43 1.67
CA SER A 19 -0.20 1.99 2.51
C SER A 19 -0.04 1.19 3.81
N GLY A 20 1.15 1.27 4.42
CA GLY A 20 1.41 0.71 5.74
C GLY A 20 0.38 1.14 6.79
N THR A 21 -0.02 2.42 6.79
CA THR A 21 -1.04 2.93 7.71
C THR A 21 -2.38 2.20 7.58
N VAL A 22 -2.81 1.84 6.37
CA VAL A 22 -4.05 1.08 6.19
C VAL A 22 -3.90 -0.33 6.76
N ALA A 23 -2.79 -1.01 6.47
CA ALA A 23 -2.52 -2.35 6.98
C ALA A 23 -2.50 -2.38 8.52
N ASP A 24 -1.90 -1.37 9.15
CA ASP A 24 -1.86 -1.24 10.62
C ASP A 24 -3.26 -1.01 11.22
N LEU A 25 -4.10 -0.20 10.55
CA LEU A 25 -5.45 0.12 11.03
C LEU A 25 -6.42 -1.07 10.95
N VAL A 26 -6.23 -1.97 10.00
CA VAL A 26 -7.13 -3.13 9.78
C VAL A 26 -6.56 -4.43 10.32
N HIS A 27 -5.56 -4.35 11.20
CA HIS A 27 -4.99 -5.52 11.85
C HIS A 27 -6.09 -6.35 12.54
N GLY A 28 -6.13 -7.66 12.26
CA GLY A 28 -7.17 -8.57 12.77
C GLY A 28 -8.46 -8.64 11.94
N SER A 29 -8.52 -7.99 10.78
CA SER A 29 -9.67 -8.07 9.85
C SER A 29 -9.75 -9.39 9.07
N GLY A 30 -8.70 -10.21 9.10
CA GLY A 30 -8.58 -11.42 8.27
C GLY A 30 -8.06 -11.15 6.84
N ILE A 31 -7.70 -9.90 6.51
CA ILE A 31 -7.02 -9.56 5.26
C ILE A 31 -5.52 -9.82 5.43
N ASP A 32 -4.95 -10.61 4.52
CA ASP A 32 -3.51 -10.86 4.51
C ASP A 32 -2.79 -9.91 3.54
N PHE A 33 -1.62 -9.45 3.97
CA PHE A 33 -0.79 -8.52 3.21
C PHE A 33 0.61 -9.07 2.98
N GLU A 34 1.13 -8.86 1.77
CA GLU A 34 2.52 -9.09 1.41
C GLU A 34 3.27 -7.76 1.31
N ASP A 35 4.45 -7.67 1.93
CA ASP A 35 5.26 -6.45 1.91
C ASP A 35 5.88 -6.24 0.53
N ARG A 36 5.70 -5.03 -0.03
CA ARG A 36 6.29 -4.59 -1.30
C ARG A 36 7.40 -3.56 -1.11
N GLY A 37 7.84 -3.37 0.13
CA GLY A 37 8.94 -2.49 0.51
C GLY A 37 8.52 -1.04 0.74
N GLU A 38 9.52 -0.20 0.95
CA GLU A 38 9.37 1.24 1.10
C GLU A 38 9.63 1.97 -0.22
N HIS A 39 8.78 2.95 -0.55
CA HIS A 39 8.80 3.69 -1.81
C HIS A 39 8.85 5.20 -1.57
N ASP A 40 9.65 5.91 -2.36
CA ASP A 40 9.57 7.36 -2.48
C ASP A 40 8.41 7.73 -3.39
N LEU A 41 7.39 8.39 -2.85
CA LEU A 41 6.22 8.81 -3.61
C LEU A 41 6.42 10.24 -4.11
N LYS A 42 6.39 10.44 -5.44
CA LYS A 42 6.63 11.75 -6.05
C LYS A 42 5.77 12.86 -5.42
N GLY A 43 6.44 13.85 -4.85
CA GLY A 43 5.80 15.03 -4.22
C GLY A 43 5.25 14.76 -2.82
N VAL A 44 5.58 13.63 -2.21
CA VAL A 44 5.26 13.29 -0.83
C VAL A 44 6.58 13.10 -0.07
N PRO A 45 6.81 13.83 1.02
CA PRO A 45 8.01 13.63 1.84
C PRO A 45 8.06 12.25 2.49
N GLY A 46 9.29 11.74 2.68
CA GLY A 46 9.56 10.49 3.37
C GLY A 46 9.35 9.25 2.49
N ARG A 47 9.74 8.10 3.05
CA ARG A 47 9.51 6.79 2.44
C ARG A 47 8.22 6.19 2.96
N TRP A 48 7.51 5.50 2.08
CA TRP A 48 6.19 4.96 2.36
C TRP A 48 6.20 3.45 2.17
N ARG A 49 5.87 2.71 3.23
CA ARG A 49 5.66 1.27 3.12
C ARG A 49 4.41 0.99 2.29
N VAL A 50 4.55 0.08 1.33
CA VAL A 50 3.47 -0.36 0.43
C VAL A 50 3.32 -1.87 0.57
N LEU A 51 2.09 -2.33 0.64
CA LEU A 51 1.78 -3.75 0.75
C LEU A 51 0.74 -4.15 -0.30
N ALA A 52 0.81 -5.39 -0.77
CA ALA A 52 -0.19 -6.00 -1.63
C ALA A 52 -1.16 -6.84 -0.80
N VAL A 53 -2.44 -6.80 -1.13
CA VAL A 53 -3.42 -7.73 -0.58
C VAL A 53 -3.25 -9.08 -1.28
N VAL A 54 -3.10 -10.15 -0.50
CA VAL A 54 -2.89 -11.51 -1.02
C VAL A 54 -3.99 -12.50 -0.65
N ASN A 55 -4.86 -12.12 0.28
CA ASN A 55 -6.05 -12.88 0.66
C ASN A 55 -7.12 -11.89 1.18
N ALA A 56 -8.29 -11.90 0.56
CA ALA A 56 -9.41 -10.99 0.88
C ALA A 56 -10.75 -11.71 0.77
#